data_AF-A0A955CUM4-F1
#
_entry.id   AF-A0A955CUM4-F1
#
_cell.length_a   1.000
_cell.length_b   1.000
_cell.length_c   1.000
_cell.angle_alpha   90.00
_cell.angle_beta   90.00
_cell.angle_gamma   90.00
#
_symmetry.space_group_name_H-M   'P 1'
#
loop_
_entity.id
_entity.type
_entity.pdbx_description
1 polymer ?
#
loop_
_entity_poly.entity_id
_entity_poly.type
_entity_poly.pdbx_seq_one_letter_code
_entity_poly.pdbx_strand_id
1 'polypeptide(L)'
;MTTLALFGQFGYLEIGAILLIGLLLFGKRLPEVGRSLGKSIVEFKKGIKGIEDEIESESRAVRTPPSRIETSNDDRTVSRDAAQSKIADSTSV
;
A
#
# COMPACT_ATOMS: atom_id res chain seq x y z
N MET A 1 46.83 26.44 -3.80
CA MET A 1 45.56 26.87 -3.16
C MET A 1 44.40 27.06 -4.14
N THR A 2 44.54 26.69 -5.43
CA THR A 2 43.47 26.74 -6.45
C THR A 2 42.86 25.37 -6.76
N THR A 3 43.49 24.28 -6.32
CA THR A 3 43.05 22.91 -6.59
C THR A 3 41.74 22.52 -5.91
N LEU A 4 41.43 23.04 -4.72
CA LEU A 4 40.19 22.70 -4.00
C LEU A 4 38.93 23.36 -4.59
N ALA A 5 39.05 24.57 -5.15
CA ALA A 5 37.93 25.29 -5.76
C ALA A 5 37.42 24.60 -7.05
N LEU A 6 38.28 23.80 -7.69
CA LEU A 6 37.95 23.00 -8.88
C LEU A 6 37.12 21.74 -8.56
N PHE A 7 36.93 21.35 -7.30
CA PHE A 7 36.12 20.17 -6.98
C PHE A 7 34.69 20.53 -6.55
N GLY A 8 34.47 21.74 -6.00
CA GLY A 8 33.15 22.18 -5.54
C GLY A 8 32.23 22.69 -6.66
N GLN A 9 32.78 23.44 -7.63
CA GLN A 9 32.02 23.99 -8.77
C GLN A 9 31.76 22.93 -9.86
N PHE A 10 32.54 21.85 -9.86
CA PHE A 10 32.57 20.87 -10.94
C PHE A 10 31.67 19.67 -10.70
N GLY A 11 31.07 19.47 -9.53
CA GLY A 11 30.24 18.27 -9.27
C GLY A 11 29.17 18.04 -10.34
N TYR A 12 28.42 19.08 -10.74
CA TYR A 12 27.42 18.96 -11.81
C TYR A 12 28.03 18.89 -13.22
N LEU A 13 29.11 19.64 -13.48
CA LEU A 13 29.77 19.64 -14.80
C LEU A 13 30.50 18.32 -15.08
N GLU A 14 31.12 17.74 -14.07
CA GLU A 14 31.83 16.46 -14.10
C GLU A 14 30.83 15.31 -14.28
N ILE A 15 29.74 15.31 -13.53
CA ILE A 15 28.62 14.37 -13.74
C ILE A 15 28.06 14.54 -15.16
N GLY A 16 27.87 15.77 -15.63
CA GLY A 16 27.45 16.06 -17.00
C GLY A 16 28.41 15.53 -18.06
N ALA A 17 29.73 15.69 -17.86
CA ALA A 17 30.76 15.19 -18.77
C ALA A 17 30.79 13.66 -18.83
N ILE A 18 30.68 12.98 -17.68
CA ILE A 18 30.61 11.52 -17.62
C ILE A 18 29.34 11.01 -18.30
N LEU A 19 28.19 11.67 -18.07
CA LEU A 19 26.94 11.33 -18.74
C LEU A 19 27.03 11.53 -20.25
N LEU A 20 27.69 12.60 -20.71
CA LEU A 20 27.89 12.86 -22.13
C LEU A 20 28.76 11.75 -22.76
N ILE A 21 29.90 11.42 -22.16
CA ILE A 21 30.78 10.34 -22.63
C ILE A 21 30.04 8.99 -22.61
N GLY A 22 29.32 8.70 -21.52
CA GLY A 22 28.48 7.50 -21.41
C GLY A 22 27.40 7.46 -22.48
N LEU A 23 26.77 8.59 -22.81
CA LEU A 23 25.79 8.68 -23.89
C LEU A 23 26.43 8.51 -25.27
N LEU A 24 27.68 8.95 -25.49
CA LEU A 24 28.38 8.67 -26.75
C LEU A 24 28.75 7.19 -26.89
N LEU A 25 29.19 6.53 -25.81
CA LEU A 25 29.54 5.10 -25.83
C LEU A 25 28.31 4.20 -25.94
N PHE A 26 27.30 4.44 -25.11
CA PHE A 26 26.11 3.59 -25.00
C PHE A 26 24.97 4.05 -25.92
N GLY A 27 24.95 5.32 -26.33
CA GLY A 27 23.94 5.88 -27.21
C GLY A 27 22.52 5.64 -26.70
N LYS A 28 21.71 5.01 -27.55
CA LYS A 28 20.30 4.71 -27.30
C LYS A 28 20.10 3.58 -26.28
N ARG A 29 21.16 2.86 -25.90
CA ARG A 29 21.09 1.72 -24.96
C ARG A 29 20.99 2.18 -23.50
N LEU A 30 21.49 3.37 -23.16
CA LEU A 30 21.44 3.89 -21.78
C LEU A 30 19.99 3.97 -21.22
N PRO A 31 19.00 4.57 -21.91
CA PRO A 31 17.62 4.59 -21.42
C PRO A 31 16.93 3.22 -21.48
N GLU A 32 17.39 2.32 -22.36
CA GLU A 32 16.87 0.95 -22.45
C GLU A 32 17.29 0.12 -21.23
N VAL A 33 18.58 0.20 -20.86
CA VAL A 33 19.14 -0.42 -19.64
C VAL A 33 18.54 0.20 -18.39
N GLY A 34 18.36 1.54 -18.35
CA GLY A 34 17.68 2.19 -17.24
C GLY A 34 16.24 1.70 -17.05
N ARG A 35 15.50 1.45 -18.15
CA ARG A 35 14.14 0.89 -18.09
C ARG A 35 14.12 -0.57 -17.62
N SER A 36 15.06 -1.40 -18.05
CA SER A 36 15.12 -2.82 -17.60
C SER A 36 15.52 -2.92 -16.12
N LEU A 37 16.50 -2.13 -15.69
CA LEU A 37 16.92 -2.04 -14.29
C LEU A 37 15.81 -1.46 -13.41
N GLY A 38 15.12 -0.42 -13.87
CA GLY A 38 14.00 0.19 -13.15
C GLY A 38 12.86 -0.81 -12.92
N LYS A 39 12.49 -1.60 -13.94
CA LYS A 39 11.50 -2.68 -13.78
C LYS A 39 11.98 -3.72 -12.76
N SER A 40 13.25 -4.12 -12.83
CA SER A 40 13.85 -5.09 -11.89
C SER A 40 13.81 -4.58 -10.45
N ILE A 41 14.14 -3.30 -10.22
CA ILE A 41 14.09 -2.68 -8.89
C ILE A 41 12.66 -2.61 -8.34
N VAL A 42 11.68 -2.33 -9.20
CA VAL A 42 10.26 -2.23 -8.81
C VAL A 42 9.72 -3.61 -8.40
N GLU A 43 9.96 -4.64 -9.21
CA GLU A 43 9.55 -6.01 -8.88
C GLU A 43 10.29 -6.54 -7.65
N PHE A 44 11.58 -6.23 -7.50
CA PHE A 44 12.36 -6.56 -6.30
C PHE A 44 11.77 -5.92 -5.04
N LYS A 45 11.40 -4.63 -5.09
CA LYS A 45 10.76 -3.93 -3.97
C LYS A 45 9.39 -4.52 -3.61
N LYS A 46 8.60 -4.93 -4.60
CA LYS A 46 7.32 -5.62 -4.37
C LYS A 46 7.51 -6.97 -3.70
N GLY A 47 8.50 -7.75 -4.16
CA GLY A 47 8.85 -9.04 -3.58
C GLY A 47 9.23 -8.93 -2.10
N ILE A 48 10.14 -8.00 -1.76
CA ILE A 48 10.53 -7.76 -0.35
C ILE A 48 9.33 -7.36 0.50
N LYS A 49 8.50 -6.45 0.01
CA LYS A 49 7.31 -5.99 0.76
C LYS A 49 6.31 -7.13 1.00
N GLY A 50 6.07 -7.97 0.00
CA GLY A 50 5.19 -9.13 0.15
C GLY A 50 5.68 -10.12 1.21
N ILE A 51 7.00 -10.34 1.30
CA ILE A 51 7.61 -11.20 2.32
C ILE A 51 7.44 -10.59 3.71
N GLU A 52 7.65 -9.28 3.85
CA GLU A 52 7.49 -8.60 5.14
C GLU A 52 6.03 -8.63 5.64
N ASP A 53 5.07 -8.43 4.73
CA ASP A 53 3.64 -8.54 5.01
C ASP A 53 3.25 -9.99 5.41
N GLU A 54 3.84 -11.01 4.78
CA GLU A 54 3.61 -12.43 5.10
C GLU A 54 4.14 -12.80 6.50
N ILE A 55 5.36 -12.38 6.82
CA ILE A 55 5.99 -12.58 8.14
C ILE A 55 5.18 -11.90 9.25
N GLU A 56 4.69 -10.68 9.01
CA GLU A 56 3.81 -9.99 9.96
C GLU A 56 2.49 -10.75 10.15
N SER A 57 1.89 -11.27 9.08
CA SER A 57 0.64 -12.03 9.16
C SER A 57 0.78 -13.36 9.91
N GLU A 58 1.88 -14.10 9.70
CA GLU A 58 2.16 -15.37 10.40
C GLU A 58 2.44 -15.13 11.88
N SER A 59 3.17 -14.06 12.22
CA SER A 59 3.43 -13.67 13.61
C SER A 59 2.15 -13.28 14.37
N ARG A 60 1.14 -12.77 13.65
CA ARG A 60 -0.19 -12.42 14.18
C ARG A 60 -1.09 -13.65 14.32
N ALA A 61 -1.00 -14.60 13.40
CA ALA A 61 -1.74 -15.86 13.43
C ALA A 61 -1.34 -16.76 14.62
N VAL A 62 -0.08 -16.70 15.05
CA VAL A 62 0.42 -17.47 16.23
C VAL A 62 -0.03 -16.86 17.57
N ARG A 63 -0.62 -15.65 17.60
CA ARG A 63 -1.00 -14.93 18.83
C ARG A 63 -2.50 -14.61 18.97
N THR A 64 -3.40 -15.53 18.63
CA THR A 64 -4.82 -15.37 18.99
C THR A 64 -5.32 -16.58 19.79
N PRO A 65 -5.65 -16.45 21.10
CA PRO A 65 -6.40 -17.48 21.81
C PRO A 65 -7.82 -17.57 21.23
N PRO A 66 -8.43 -18.77 21.18
CA PRO A 66 -9.76 -18.94 20.60
C PRO A 66 -10.80 -18.32 21.53
N SER A 67 -11.25 -17.10 21.22
CA SER A 67 -12.47 -16.55 21.80
C SER A 67 -13.23 -15.76 20.75
N ARG A 68 -13.97 -16.51 19.93
CA ARG A 68 -15.19 -16.01 19.30
C ARG A 68 -16.31 -16.95 19.74
N ILE A 69 -16.84 -16.71 20.94
CA ILE A 69 -18.18 -17.16 21.28
C ILE A 69 -19.10 -16.54 20.24
N GLU A 70 -19.75 -17.38 19.45
CA GLU A 70 -20.92 -17.03 18.66
C GLU A 70 -22.01 -16.53 19.60
N THR A 71 -22.24 -15.23 19.67
CA THR A 71 -23.54 -14.69 20.07
C THR A 71 -24.34 -14.41 18.82
N SER A 72 -24.99 -15.47 18.35
CA SER A 72 -26.27 -15.39 17.64
C SER A 72 -27.21 -14.48 18.44
N ASN A 73 -27.48 -13.28 17.93
CA ASN A 73 -28.61 -12.45 18.35
C ASN A 73 -28.96 -11.49 17.22
N ASP A 74 -29.41 -12.08 16.11
CA ASP A 74 -30.26 -11.40 15.13
C ASP A 74 -31.71 -11.54 15.60
N ASP A 75 -32.08 -10.74 16.61
CA ASP A 75 -33.45 -10.61 17.12
C ASP A 75 -33.99 -9.22 16.76
N ARG A 76 -34.30 -9.02 15.47
CA ARG A 76 -34.94 -7.78 14.99
C ARG A 76 -36.15 -7.99 14.10
N THR A 77 -36.70 -9.20 14.03
CA THR A 77 -37.93 -9.44 13.28
C THR A 77 -38.83 -10.35 14.08
N VAL A 78 -40.11 -9.97 14.22
CA VAL A 78 -41.22 -10.71 14.86
C VAL A 78 -41.46 -10.41 16.35
N SER A 79 -41.74 -9.14 16.68
CA SER A 79 -42.58 -8.77 17.85
C SER A 79 -43.22 -7.38 17.75
N ARG A 80 -43.43 -6.85 16.53
CA ARG A 80 -44.28 -5.66 16.30
C ARG A 80 -45.72 -5.99 15.86
N ASP A 81 -46.05 -7.27 15.78
CA ASP A 81 -47.43 -7.78 15.62
C ASP A 81 -48.09 -7.99 17.00
N ALA A 82 -48.32 -6.90 17.74
CA ALA A 82 -49.20 -6.93 18.93
C ALA A 82 -49.85 -5.58 19.28
N ALA A 83 -49.67 -4.54 18.45
CA ALA A 83 -50.41 -3.27 18.60
C ALA A 83 -51.37 -3.07 17.43
N GLN A 84 -52.06 -4.15 17.04
CA GLN A 84 -53.26 -4.07 16.23
C GLN A 84 -54.38 -3.51 17.10
N SER A 85 -54.40 -2.18 17.12
CA SER A 85 -55.52 -1.30 17.42
C SER A 85 -56.90 -1.97 17.21
N LYS A 86 -57.39 -2.59 18.29
CA LYS A 86 -58.79 -2.92 18.54
C LYS A 86 -59.30 -1.89 19.56
N ILE A 87 -59.59 -0.69 19.08
CA ILE A 87 -60.47 0.26 19.77
C ILE A 87 -61.40 0.86 18.72
N ALA A 88 -62.17 -0.02 18.07
CA ALA A 88 -63.43 0.37 17.46
C ALA A 88 -64.50 0.19 18.55
N ASP A 89 -64.65 1.18 19.44
CA ASP A 89 -65.87 1.31 20.25
C ASP A 89 -65.95 2.69 20.94
N SER A 90 -66.54 3.68 20.27
CA SER A 90 -67.33 4.76 20.88
C SER A 90 -67.76 5.77 19.82
N THR A 91 -68.73 5.36 19.01
CA THR A 91 -69.80 6.25 18.58
C THR A 91 -70.95 5.99 19.56
N SER A 92 -71.12 6.85 20.56
CA SER A 92 -72.40 7.08 21.22
C SER A 92 -72.31 8.33 22.09
N VAL A 93 -73.28 9.22 21.90
CA VAL A 93 -73.58 10.50 22.56
C VAL A 93 -72.90 11.74 21.99
#